data_AF-A0A5C4TKC1-F1
#
_entry.id   AF-A0A5C4TKC1-F1
#
_cell.length_a   1.000
_cell.length_b   1.000
_cell.length_c   1.000
_cell.angle_alpha   90.00
_cell.angle_beta   90.00
_cell.angle_gamma   90.00
#
_symmetry.space_group_name_H-M   'P 1'
#
loop_
_entity.id
_entity.type
_entity.pdbx_description
1 polymer ?
#
loop_
_entity_poly.entity_id
_entity_poly.type
_entity_poly.pdbx_seq_one_letter_code
_entity_poly.pdbx_strand_id
1 'polypeptide(L)'
;MKKWISGVIILVVVILLGGWMYIDHANKENIYQTNLKNGNIALQNHDYNQAKKDFQKALDAKPDSKKVNGSVSQVEKYTDGERQLRSNDFVTAKNSFKMAANVENGSKDLANQAQQKIKEVKLITANINQFNKIYKATVQQHNEKNYQLSNDTLNQILDDDTINQSYYADVLAKAKDLKKSNDKSIDAANKAKLNNSNANNGSNNGTNSSNGNSNDLSQFNVYTNPQEYANRFVNSGTSSNTSTVDNTNIANGPVSVTNDPYDVYTNPNEYSNRFN
;
A
#
# COMPACT_ATOMS: atom_id res chain seq x y z
N MET A 1 -62.68 -54.99 -31.20
CA MET A 1 -61.81 -55.85 -30.38
C MET A 1 -60.51 -55.09 -30.18
N LYS A 2 -60.25 -54.51 -28.99
CA LYS A 2 -59.24 -54.95 -27.99
C LYS A 2 -57.91 -55.32 -28.68
N LYS A 3 -56.72 -54.77 -28.44
CA LYS A 3 -56.06 -54.10 -27.30
C LYS A 3 -54.58 -53.95 -27.84
N TRP A 4 -53.76 -52.89 -27.73
CA TRP A 4 -53.24 -52.23 -26.54
C TRP A 4 -52.39 -51.00 -26.91
N ILE A 5 -52.57 -49.94 -26.12
CA ILE A 5 -51.58 -48.90 -25.85
C ILE A 5 -50.62 -49.44 -24.78
N SER A 6 -49.32 -49.30 -25.02
CA SER A 6 -48.25 -49.28 -24.01
C SER A 6 -47.06 -48.56 -24.66
N GLY A 7 -46.85 -47.29 -24.31
CA GLY A 7 -45.60 -46.79 -23.71
C GLY A 7 -44.43 -46.77 -24.70
N VAL A 8 -43.84 -45.65 -25.07
CA VAL A 8 -42.99 -44.84 -24.19
C VAL A 8 -42.88 -43.41 -24.73
N ILE A 9 -43.01 -42.47 -23.80
CA ILE A 9 -42.75 -41.04 -23.86
C ILE A 9 -41.25 -40.78 -23.95
N ILE A 10 -40.87 -39.70 -24.66
CA ILE A 10 -39.55 -39.02 -24.76
C ILE A 10 -38.91 -39.14 -26.15
N LEU A 11 -39.33 -38.26 -27.07
CA LEU A 11 -38.39 -37.46 -27.91
C LEU A 11 -39.14 -36.39 -28.72
N VAL A 12 -39.88 -35.48 -28.06
CA VAL A 12 -40.48 -34.31 -28.74
C VAL A 12 -39.95 -33.03 -28.11
N VAL A 13 -38.62 -32.81 -28.21
CA VAL A 13 -37.98 -31.48 -28.27
C VAL A 13 -36.65 -31.61 -29.05
N VAL A 14 -36.69 -32.12 -30.29
CA VAL A 14 -35.48 -32.19 -31.15
C VAL A 14 -35.59 -31.33 -32.41
N ILE A 15 -36.69 -30.60 -32.66
CA ILE A 15 -36.90 -29.92 -33.96
C ILE A 15 -37.35 -28.44 -33.85
N LEU A 16 -37.02 -27.72 -32.77
CA LEU A 16 -37.35 -26.27 -32.68
C LEU A 16 -36.23 -25.34 -32.17
N LEU A 17 -34.97 -25.68 -32.44
CA LEU A 17 -33.87 -24.69 -32.50
C LEU A 17 -32.94 -24.95 -33.69
N GLY A 18 -33.46 -25.57 -34.75
CA GLY A 18 -32.78 -25.73 -36.03
C GLY A 18 -32.82 -24.41 -36.81
N GLY A 19 -32.00 -23.45 -36.38
CA GLY A 19 -31.91 -22.15 -37.04
C GLY A 19 -30.91 -21.23 -36.36
N TRP A 20 -29.61 -21.50 -36.55
CA TRP A 20 -28.50 -20.52 -36.67
C TRP A 20 -27.16 -21.29 -36.62
N MET A 21 -26.82 -22.04 -37.66
CA MET A 21 -25.45 -22.58 -37.75
C MET A 21 -24.98 -22.86 -39.17
N TYR A 22 -25.12 -21.85 -40.03
CA TYR A 22 -24.14 -21.58 -41.08
C TYR A 22 -23.93 -20.06 -41.13
N ILE A 23 -23.39 -19.51 -40.04
CA ILE A 23 -22.69 -18.23 -40.15
C ILE A 23 -21.40 -18.56 -40.89
N ASP A 24 -21.30 -18.04 -42.11
CA ASP A 24 -20.18 -18.18 -43.02
C ASP A 24 -18.83 -18.02 -42.29
N HIS A 25 -17.86 -18.89 -42.60
CA HIS A 25 -16.52 -18.87 -41.97
C HIS A 25 -15.86 -17.49 -42.11
N ALA A 26 -16.13 -16.78 -43.22
CA ALA A 26 -15.65 -15.41 -43.46
C ALA A 26 -16.15 -14.40 -42.42
N ASN A 27 -17.40 -14.53 -41.96
CA ASN A 27 -17.97 -13.64 -40.95
C ASN A 27 -17.31 -13.86 -39.57
N LYS A 28 -17.06 -15.12 -39.19
CA LYS A 28 -16.37 -15.43 -37.92
C LYS A 28 -14.92 -14.97 -37.94
N GLU A 29 -14.20 -15.16 -39.05
CA GLU A 29 -12.82 -14.68 -39.16
C GLU A 29 -12.73 -13.15 -39.13
N ASN A 30 -13.67 -12.44 -39.78
CA ASN A 30 -13.72 -10.98 -39.72
C ASN A 30 -13.99 -10.47 -38.28
N ILE A 31 -14.96 -11.07 -37.58
CA ILE A 31 -15.26 -10.74 -36.18
C ILE A 31 -14.03 -10.98 -35.31
N TYR A 32 -13.35 -12.12 -35.48
CA TYR A 32 -12.12 -12.45 -34.76
C TYR A 32 -11.04 -11.39 -34.96
N GLN A 33 -10.67 -11.09 -36.22
CA GLN A 33 -9.57 -10.14 -36.52
C GLN A 33 -9.90 -8.72 -36.06
N THR A 34 -11.13 -8.27 -36.30
CA THR A 34 -11.59 -6.92 -35.93
C THR A 34 -11.53 -6.73 -34.42
N ASN A 35 -12.10 -7.67 -33.66
CA ASN A 35 -12.13 -7.54 -32.20
C ASN A 35 -10.75 -7.79 -31.58
N LEU A 36 -9.92 -8.66 -32.14
CA LEU A 36 -8.52 -8.79 -31.72
C LEU A 36 -7.75 -7.46 -31.92
N LYS A 37 -7.93 -6.79 -33.06
CA LYS A 37 -7.33 -5.48 -33.32
C LYS A 37 -7.85 -4.42 -32.34
N ASN A 38 -9.15 -4.32 -32.16
CA ASN A 38 -9.77 -3.34 -31.26
C ASN A 38 -9.33 -3.56 -29.81
N GLY A 39 -9.24 -4.80 -29.36
CA GLY A 39 -8.73 -5.11 -28.02
C GLY A 39 -7.29 -4.65 -27.82
N ASN A 40 -6.42 -4.79 -28.83
CA ASN A 40 -5.06 -4.28 -28.77
C ASN A 40 -5.01 -2.74 -28.78
N ILE A 41 -5.86 -2.08 -29.56
CA ILE A 41 -5.99 -0.60 -29.54
C ILE A 41 -6.46 -0.13 -28.16
N ALA A 42 -7.43 -0.82 -27.57
CA ALA A 42 -7.91 -0.51 -26.23
C ALA A 42 -6.81 -0.69 -25.16
N LEU A 43 -5.94 -1.70 -25.29
CA LEU A 43 -4.75 -1.83 -24.43
C LEU A 43 -3.79 -0.65 -24.56
N GLN A 44 -3.54 -0.18 -25.79
CA GLN A 44 -2.69 1.00 -26.03
C GLN A 44 -3.28 2.27 -25.42
N ASN A 45 -4.62 2.36 -25.41
CA ASN A 45 -5.35 3.46 -24.80
C ASN A 45 -5.58 3.28 -23.29
N HIS A 46 -5.03 2.22 -22.67
CA HIS A 46 -5.24 1.85 -21.28
C HIS A 46 -6.72 1.62 -20.88
N ASP A 47 -7.60 1.36 -21.86
CA ASP A 47 -8.99 0.98 -21.62
C ASP A 47 -9.09 -0.54 -21.46
N TYR A 48 -8.71 -1.03 -20.29
CA TYR A 48 -8.69 -2.47 -20.00
C TYR A 48 -10.08 -3.10 -20.00
N ASN A 49 -11.13 -2.32 -19.72
CA ASN A 49 -12.51 -2.80 -19.76
C ASN A 49 -12.95 -3.06 -21.20
N GLN A 50 -12.67 -2.12 -22.10
CA GLN A 50 -12.95 -2.28 -23.52
C GLN A 50 -12.06 -3.38 -24.13
N ALA A 51 -10.78 -3.43 -23.76
CA ALA A 51 -9.87 -4.49 -24.19
C ALA A 51 -10.39 -5.88 -23.84
N LYS A 52 -10.85 -6.08 -22.59
CA LYS A 52 -11.45 -7.35 -22.15
C LYS A 52 -12.68 -7.72 -22.98
N LYS A 53 -13.60 -6.76 -23.20
CA LYS A 53 -14.81 -6.98 -24.01
C LYS A 53 -14.48 -7.38 -25.44
N ASP A 54 -13.54 -6.69 -26.08
CA ASP A 54 -13.18 -6.98 -27.47
C ASP A 54 -12.43 -8.33 -27.57
N PHE A 55 -11.51 -8.64 -26.65
CA PHE A 55 -10.90 -9.96 -26.64
C PHE A 55 -11.91 -11.08 -26.36
N GLN A 56 -12.93 -10.86 -25.52
CA GLN A 56 -14.00 -11.84 -25.32
C GLN A 56 -14.80 -12.08 -26.61
N LYS A 57 -15.18 -11.03 -27.35
CA LYS A 57 -15.84 -11.18 -28.66
C LYS A 57 -14.97 -11.92 -29.68
N ALA A 58 -13.65 -11.66 -29.67
CA ALA A 58 -12.72 -12.41 -30.51
C ALA A 58 -12.65 -13.89 -30.10
N LEU A 59 -12.75 -14.19 -28.80
CA LEU A 59 -12.75 -15.54 -28.27
C LEU A 59 -14.03 -16.29 -28.66
N ASP A 60 -15.18 -15.63 -28.60
CA ASP A 60 -16.47 -16.19 -29.02
C ASP A 60 -16.46 -16.58 -30.51
N ALA A 61 -15.77 -15.79 -31.34
CA ALA A 61 -15.59 -16.10 -32.76
C ALA A 61 -14.59 -17.24 -33.02
N LYS A 62 -13.55 -17.37 -32.18
CA LYS A 62 -12.51 -18.40 -32.27
C LYS A 62 -12.09 -18.95 -30.90
N PRO A 63 -12.87 -19.88 -30.31
CA PRO A 63 -12.70 -20.32 -28.92
C PRO A 63 -11.40 -21.07 -28.62
N ASP A 64 -10.79 -21.67 -29.65
CA ASP A 64 -9.53 -22.42 -29.57
C ASP A 64 -8.29 -21.52 -29.74
N SER A 65 -8.47 -20.21 -29.93
CA SER A 65 -7.35 -19.27 -30.10
C SER A 65 -6.57 -19.10 -28.80
N LYS A 66 -5.41 -19.77 -28.71
CA LYS A 66 -4.43 -19.58 -27.62
C LYS A 66 -4.05 -18.12 -27.42
N LYS A 67 -3.94 -17.35 -28.52
CA LYS A 67 -3.60 -15.92 -28.48
C LYS A 67 -4.68 -15.12 -27.76
N VAL A 68 -5.95 -15.31 -28.13
CA VAL A 68 -7.03 -14.55 -27.51
C VAL A 68 -7.26 -14.99 -26.07
N ASN A 69 -7.20 -16.28 -25.78
CA ASN A 69 -7.29 -16.80 -24.41
C ASN A 69 -6.18 -16.20 -23.52
N GLY A 70 -4.95 -16.17 -24.03
CA GLY A 70 -3.82 -15.49 -23.39
C GLY A 70 -4.12 -14.01 -23.13
N SER A 71 -4.58 -13.26 -24.13
CA SER A 71 -4.94 -11.84 -23.97
C SER A 71 -6.04 -11.59 -22.93
N VAL A 72 -7.13 -12.38 -22.92
CA VAL A 72 -8.20 -12.26 -21.91
C VAL A 72 -7.64 -12.49 -20.52
N SER A 73 -6.94 -13.61 -20.32
CA SER A 73 -6.35 -13.96 -19.02
C SER A 73 -5.36 -12.91 -18.53
N GLN A 74 -4.56 -12.35 -19.45
CA GLN A 74 -3.58 -11.32 -19.13
C GLN A 74 -4.23 -10.02 -18.66
N VAL A 75 -5.28 -9.56 -19.36
CA VAL A 75 -6.04 -8.36 -18.96
C VAL A 75 -6.68 -8.55 -17.60
N GLU A 76 -7.28 -9.71 -17.34
CA GLU A 76 -7.88 -10.01 -16.04
C GLU A 76 -6.88 -9.89 -14.90
N LYS A 77 -5.75 -10.60 -15.00
CA LYS A 77 -4.67 -10.56 -14.00
C LYS A 77 -4.11 -9.15 -13.81
N TYR A 78 -3.96 -8.39 -14.89
CA TYR A 78 -3.49 -7.00 -14.82
C TYR A 78 -4.49 -6.12 -14.06
N THR A 79 -5.78 -6.20 -14.40
CA THR A 79 -6.84 -5.43 -13.74
C THR A 79 -7.06 -5.84 -12.29
N ASP A 80 -6.82 -7.10 -11.95
CA ASP A 80 -6.79 -7.59 -10.57
C ASP A 80 -5.65 -6.93 -9.77
N GLY A 81 -4.45 -6.87 -10.36
CA GLY A 81 -3.31 -6.17 -9.78
C GLY A 81 -3.59 -4.69 -9.51
N GLU A 82 -4.19 -4.00 -10.47
CA GLU A 82 -4.61 -2.60 -10.33
C GLU A 82 -5.64 -2.41 -9.19
N ARG A 83 -6.62 -3.32 -9.08
CA ARG A 83 -7.62 -3.27 -8.00
C ARG A 83 -6.99 -3.48 -6.62
N GLN A 84 -6.11 -4.47 -6.51
CA GLN A 84 -5.41 -4.78 -5.26
C GLN A 84 -4.48 -3.65 -4.85
N LEU A 85 -3.78 -3.04 -5.82
CA LEU A 85 -2.93 -1.88 -5.59
C LEU A 85 -3.73 -0.70 -5.02
N ARG A 86 -4.89 -0.38 -5.61
CA ARG A 86 -5.80 0.67 -5.08
C ARG A 86 -6.37 0.34 -3.70
N SER A 87 -6.42 -0.94 -3.34
CA SER A 87 -6.89 -1.40 -2.03
C SER A 87 -5.76 -1.55 -1.02
N ASN A 88 -4.54 -1.09 -1.35
CA ASN A 88 -3.32 -1.23 -0.57
C ASN A 88 -2.90 -2.67 -0.26
N ASP A 89 -3.41 -3.66 -1.00
CA ASP A 89 -2.93 -5.05 -0.92
C ASP A 89 -1.73 -5.24 -1.86
N PHE A 90 -0.58 -4.70 -1.45
CA PHE A 90 0.63 -4.65 -2.27
C PHE A 90 1.22 -6.04 -2.58
N VAL A 91 1.04 -7.00 -1.66
CA VAL A 91 1.55 -8.37 -1.86
C VAL A 91 0.77 -9.04 -2.98
N THR A 92 -0.56 -9.01 -2.90
CA THR A 92 -1.41 -9.61 -3.92
C THR A 92 -1.30 -8.84 -5.23
N ALA A 93 -1.27 -7.51 -5.20
CA ALA A 93 -1.09 -6.67 -6.39
C ALA A 93 0.16 -7.06 -7.19
N LYS A 94 1.31 -7.15 -6.50
CA LYS A 94 2.58 -7.58 -7.11
C LYS A 94 2.47 -8.97 -7.74
N ASN A 95 1.78 -9.91 -7.08
CA ASN A 95 1.61 -11.26 -7.59
C ASN A 95 0.71 -11.29 -8.82
N SER A 96 -0.41 -10.55 -8.82
CA SER A 96 -1.29 -10.42 -9.99
C SER A 96 -0.58 -9.79 -11.18
N PHE A 97 0.24 -8.75 -10.96
CA PHE A 97 1.08 -8.18 -12.03
C PHE A 97 2.14 -9.16 -12.53
N LYS A 98 2.78 -9.95 -11.65
CA LYS A 98 3.69 -11.04 -12.08
C LYS A 98 2.96 -12.06 -12.94
N MET A 99 1.77 -12.48 -12.53
CA MET A 99 0.95 -13.41 -13.29
C MET A 99 0.59 -12.84 -14.67
N ALA A 100 0.22 -11.55 -14.75
CA ALA A 100 -0.05 -10.86 -16.01
C ALA A 100 1.21 -10.76 -16.91
N ALA A 101 2.36 -10.44 -16.33
CA ALA A 101 3.61 -10.34 -17.06
C ALA A 101 4.08 -11.66 -17.68
N ASN A 102 3.72 -12.78 -17.04
CA ASN A 102 4.15 -14.13 -17.44
C ASN A 102 3.09 -14.88 -18.26
N VAL A 103 1.98 -14.24 -18.67
CA VAL A 103 0.99 -14.92 -19.51
C VAL A 103 1.58 -15.21 -20.88
N GLU A 104 1.60 -16.49 -21.23
CA GLU A 104 1.97 -16.94 -22.58
C GLU A 104 0.91 -16.54 -23.61
N ASN A 105 1.34 -16.30 -24.85
CA ASN A 105 0.47 -15.95 -25.97
C ASN A 105 -0.36 -14.66 -25.78
N GLY A 106 -0.05 -13.84 -24.77
CA GLY A 106 -0.67 -12.53 -24.55
C GLY A 106 0.00 -11.38 -25.31
N SER A 107 -0.33 -10.15 -24.91
CA SER A 107 0.29 -8.92 -25.39
C SER A 107 1.65 -8.68 -24.72
N LYS A 108 2.69 -8.42 -25.55
CA LYS A 108 4.02 -8.02 -25.06
C LYS A 108 3.98 -6.66 -24.38
N ASP A 109 3.17 -5.73 -24.90
CA ASP A 109 3.05 -4.38 -24.34
C ASP A 109 2.43 -4.44 -22.95
N LEU A 110 1.37 -5.23 -22.77
CA LEU A 110 0.74 -5.42 -21.46
C LEU A 110 1.66 -6.17 -20.49
N ALA A 111 2.47 -7.11 -20.97
CA ALA A 111 3.49 -7.75 -20.15
C ALA A 111 4.55 -6.75 -19.65
N ASN A 112 5.00 -5.84 -20.52
CA ASN A 112 5.93 -4.77 -20.17
C ASN A 112 5.32 -3.79 -19.17
N GLN A 113 4.06 -3.39 -19.36
CA GLN A 113 3.32 -2.56 -18.40
C GLN A 113 3.20 -3.25 -17.04
N ALA A 114 2.88 -4.55 -17.02
CA ALA A 114 2.81 -5.34 -15.79
C ALA A 114 4.17 -5.38 -15.06
N GLN A 115 5.29 -5.49 -15.79
CA GLN A 115 6.63 -5.41 -15.20
C GLN A 115 6.93 -4.03 -14.60
N GLN A 116 6.47 -2.95 -15.23
CA GLN A 116 6.58 -1.60 -14.66
C GLN A 116 5.76 -1.49 -13.37
N LYS A 117 4.55 -2.04 -13.35
CA LYS A 117 3.72 -2.10 -12.15
C LYS A 117 4.34 -2.90 -11.01
N ILE A 118 5.05 -4.00 -11.31
CA ILE A 118 5.82 -4.73 -10.29
C ILE A 118 6.89 -3.84 -9.65
N LYS A 119 7.58 -3.00 -10.45
CA LYS A 119 8.59 -2.06 -9.95
C LYS A 119 7.95 -0.95 -9.10
N GLU A 120 6.82 -0.41 -9.56
CA GLU A 120 6.03 0.58 -8.82
C GLU A 120 5.62 0.04 -7.44
N VAL A 121 5.02 -1.15 -7.39
CA VAL A 121 4.59 -1.77 -6.12
C VAL A 121 5.77 -2.03 -5.17
N LYS A 122 6.93 -2.43 -5.70
CA LYS A 122 8.15 -2.60 -4.89
C LYS A 122 8.62 -1.27 -4.29
N LEU A 123 8.62 -0.19 -5.07
CA LEU A 123 9.00 1.14 -4.60
C LEU A 123 8.04 1.63 -3.51
N ILE A 124 6.73 1.51 -3.75
CA ILE A 124 5.70 1.87 -2.77
C ILE A 124 5.90 1.11 -1.45
N THR A 125 6.12 -0.20 -1.52
CA THR A 125 6.36 -1.03 -0.33
C THR A 125 7.62 -0.62 0.42
N ALA A 126 8.70 -0.28 -0.31
CA ALA A 126 9.94 0.20 0.30
C ALA A 126 9.73 1.53 1.03
N ASN A 127 9.02 2.48 0.42
CA ASN A 127 8.70 3.77 1.03
C ASN A 127 7.83 3.60 2.27
N ILE A 128 6.79 2.75 2.22
CA ILE A 128 5.97 2.43 3.41
C ILE A 128 6.84 1.92 4.55
N ASN A 129 7.75 0.99 4.28
CA ASN A 129 8.65 0.45 5.31
C ASN A 129 9.58 1.53 5.88
N GLN A 130 10.10 2.42 5.04
CA GLN A 130 10.93 3.54 5.47
C GLN A 130 10.14 4.51 6.35
N PHE A 131 8.96 4.95 5.91
CA PHE A 131 8.13 5.87 6.69
C PHE A 131 7.68 5.25 8.01
N ASN A 132 7.31 3.97 8.02
CA ASN A 132 6.97 3.25 9.26
C ASN A 132 8.15 3.14 10.22
N LYS A 133 9.37 2.94 9.70
CA LYS A 133 10.59 2.93 10.52
C LYS A 133 10.83 4.29 11.16
N ILE A 134 10.71 5.37 10.40
CA ILE A 134 10.83 6.74 10.92
C ILE A 134 9.74 7.00 11.96
N TYR A 135 8.49 6.65 11.65
CA TYR A 135 7.36 6.83 12.56
C TYR A 135 7.53 6.07 13.88
N LYS A 136 8.07 4.84 13.86
CA LYS A 136 8.39 4.09 15.09
C LYS A 136 9.40 4.84 15.96
N ALA A 137 10.42 5.46 15.37
CA ALA A 137 11.39 6.27 16.10
C ALA A 137 10.75 7.54 16.69
N THR A 138 9.85 8.20 15.97
CA THR A 138 9.18 9.42 16.46
C THR A 138 8.25 9.12 17.64
N VAL A 139 7.56 7.97 17.61
CA VAL A 139 6.75 7.47 18.74
C VAL A 139 7.62 7.20 19.97
N GLN A 140 8.79 6.59 19.80
CA GLN A 140 9.72 6.40 20.92
C GLN A 140 10.17 7.74 21.52
N GLN A 141 10.61 8.68 20.68
CA GLN A 141 11.02 10.02 21.13
C GLN A 141 9.88 10.78 21.83
N HIS A 142 8.64 10.65 21.33
CA HIS A 142 7.45 11.19 21.99
C HIS A 142 7.27 10.61 23.39
N ASN A 143 7.36 9.28 23.54
CA ASN A 143 7.19 8.60 24.82
C ASN A 143 8.29 8.97 25.83
N GLU A 144 9.49 9.26 25.34
CA GLU A 144 10.61 9.80 26.12
C GLU A 144 10.47 11.30 26.44
N LYS A 145 9.35 11.93 26.03
CA LYS A 145 9.04 13.37 26.16
C LYS A 145 9.99 14.29 25.37
N ASN A 146 10.75 13.74 24.43
CA ASN A 146 11.61 14.47 23.51
C ASN A 146 10.79 15.02 22.33
N TYR A 147 9.77 15.83 22.61
CA TYR A 147 8.76 16.25 21.60
C TYR A 147 9.35 17.07 20.45
N GLN A 148 10.35 17.91 20.70
CA GLN A 148 11.04 18.68 19.66
C GLN A 148 11.75 17.73 18.69
N LEU A 149 12.55 16.79 19.20
CA LEU A 149 13.26 15.79 18.40
C LEU A 149 12.28 14.87 17.65
N SER A 150 11.16 14.51 18.28
CA SER A 150 10.06 13.76 17.65
C SER A 150 9.50 14.51 16.45
N ASN A 151 9.25 15.82 16.57
CA ASN A 151 8.82 16.67 15.46
C ASN A 151 9.88 16.81 14.36
N ASP A 152 11.13 17.05 14.72
CA ASP A 152 12.23 17.15 13.75
C ASP A 152 12.39 15.85 12.95
N THR A 153 12.20 14.70 13.60
CA THR A 153 12.23 13.39 12.95
C THR A 153 10.96 13.15 12.11
N LEU A 154 9.78 13.61 12.56
CA LEU A 154 8.53 13.53 11.79
C LEU A 154 8.60 14.31 10.47
N ASN A 155 9.38 15.40 10.41
CA ASN A 155 9.57 16.16 9.18
C ASN A 155 10.19 15.32 8.05
N GLN A 156 10.96 14.27 8.37
CA GLN A 156 11.46 13.32 7.35
C GLN A 156 10.34 12.54 6.64
N ILE A 157 9.15 12.44 7.25
CA ILE A 157 7.95 11.87 6.61
C ILE A 157 7.14 12.99 5.96
N LEU A 158 6.91 14.08 6.70
CA LEU A 158 5.96 15.12 6.32
C LEU A 158 6.46 16.04 5.19
N ASP A 159 7.78 16.17 5.03
CA ASP A 159 8.40 16.97 3.98
C ASP A 159 8.76 16.14 2.73
N ASP A 160 8.55 14.82 2.76
CA ASP A 160 8.76 13.96 1.59
C ASP A 160 7.58 14.13 0.61
N ASP A 161 7.86 14.64 -0.60
CA ASP A 161 6.83 14.90 -1.61
C ASP A 161 5.96 13.66 -1.94
N THR A 162 6.55 12.47 -1.85
CA THR A 162 5.86 11.22 -2.18
C THR A 162 4.80 10.84 -1.17
N ILE A 163 4.89 11.33 0.08
CA ILE A 163 3.95 10.98 1.17
C ILE A 163 2.50 11.38 0.86
N ASN A 164 2.29 12.31 -0.07
CA ASN A 164 0.97 12.81 -0.45
C ASN A 164 0.22 11.85 -1.38
N GLN A 165 0.86 10.78 -1.88
CA GLN A 165 0.18 9.75 -2.67
C GLN A 165 -0.80 8.97 -1.80
N SER A 166 -1.94 8.56 -2.38
CA SER A 166 -3.01 7.86 -1.67
C SER A 166 -2.55 6.58 -0.96
N TYR A 167 -1.53 5.91 -1.49
CA TYR A 167 -0.94 4.70 -0.90
C TYR A 167 -0.38 4.92 0.50
N TYR A 168 0.02 6.15 0.84
CA TYR A 168 0.66 6.47 2.12
C TYR A 168 -0.28 7.23 3.09
N ALA A 169 -1.58 7.32 2.77
CA ALA A 169 -2.54 8.13 3.52
C ALA A 169 -2.58 7.81 5.03
N ASP A 170 -2.49 6.53 5.41
CA ASP A 170 -2.48 6.11 6.81
C ASP A 170 -1.26 6.62 7.57
N VAL A 171 -0.06 6.47 6.99
CA VAL A 171 1.20 6.93 7.60
C VAL A 171 1.23 8.46 7.68
N LEU A 172 0.73 9.16 6.65
CA LEU A 172 0.60 10.61 6.65
C LEU A 172 -0.32 11.11 7.78
N ALA A 173 -1.49 10.47 7.95
CA ALA A 173 -2.43 10.83 9.01
C ALA A 173 -1.79 10.65 10.39
N LYS A 174 -1.18 9.47 10.62
CA LYS A 174 -0.47 9.16 11.87
C LYS A 174 0.65 10.15 12.18
N ALA A 175 1.44 10.52 11.18
CA ALA A 175 2.53 11.48 11.35
C ALA A 175 2.00 12.87 11.72
N LYS A 176 0.93 13.34 11.06
CA LYS A 176 0.28 14.63 11.36
C LYS A 176 -0.33 14.65 12.77
N ASP A 177 -1.00 13.57 13.17
CA ASP A 177 -1.62 13.46 14.49
C ASP A 177 -0.58 13.45 15.61
N LEU A 178 0.51 12.69 15.43
CA LEU A 178 1.61 12.68 16.41
C LEU A 178 2.29 14.05 16.50
N LYS A 179 2.51 14.73 15.36
CA LYS A 179 3.06 16.08 15.36
C LYS A 179 2.18 17.05 16.15
N LYS A 180 0.86 17.01 15.93
CA LYS A 180 -0.10 17.83 16.67
C LYS A 180 -0.07 17.54 18.19
N SER A 181 0.10 16.27 18.57
CA SER A 181 0.23 15.86 19.97
C SER A 181 1.53 16.39 20.61
N ASN A 182 2.65 16.30 19.90
CA ASN A 182 3.93 16.89 20.31
C ASN A 182 3.82 18.40 20.49
N ASP A 183 3.27 19.11 19.48
CA ASP A 183 3.11 20.56 19.48
C ASP A 183 2.29 21.00 20.72
N LYS A 184 1.18 20.31 21.03
CA LYS A 184 0.39 20.56 22.24
C LYS A 184 1.20 20.39 23.53
N SER A 185 2.06 19.38 23.58
CA SER A 185 2.89 19.09 24.76
C SER A 185 3.99 20.13 24.95
N ILE A 186 4.59 20.60 23.86
CA ILE A 186 5.55 21.72 23.85
C ILE A 186 4.88 23.00 24.35
N ASP A 187 3.71 23.34 23.83
CA ASP A 187 2.95 24.52 24.24
C ASP A 187 2.58 24.48 25.73
N ALA A 188 2.15 23.33 26.23
CA ALA A 188 1.85 23.15 27.65
C ALA A 188 3.09 23.36 28.53
N ALA A 189 4.24 22.81 28.13
CA ALA A 189 5.50 23.00 28.84
C ALA A 189 5.94 24.47 28.85
N ASN A 190 5.76 25.19 27.74
CA ASN A 190 6.07 26.62 27.64
C ASN A 190 5.16 27.46 28.53
N LYS A 191 3.85 27.17 28.56
CA LYS A 191 2.89 27.84 29.47
C LYS A 191 3.23 27.60 30.94
N ALA A 192 3.61 26.37 31.31
CA ALA A 192 4.02 26.06 32.67
C ALA A 192 5.27 26.85 33.09
N LYS A 193 6.26 27.00 32.20
CA LYS A 193 7.45 27.84 32.44
C LYS A 193 7.08 29.31 32.64
N LEU A 194 6.21 29.87 31.81
CA LEU A 194 5.74 31.26 31.92
C LEU A 194 5.01 31.54 33.23
N ASN A 195 4.14 30.63 33.68
CA ASN A 195 3.41 30.78 34.94
C ASN A 195 4.35 30.71 36.16
N ASN A 196 5.40 29.89 36.10
CA ASN A 196 6.38 29.79 37.19
C ASN A 196 7.26 31.06 37.28
N SER A 197 7.56 31.71 36.15
CA SER A 197 8.26 33.00 36.13
C SER A 197 7.43 34.15 36.70
N ASN A 198 6.10 34.10 36.57
CA ASN A 198 5.20 35.13 37.13
C ASN A 198 4.91 34.95 38.63
N ALA A 199 5.07 33.74 39.18
CA ALA A 199 4.85 33.47 40.61
C ALA A 199 5.99 33.99 41.52
N ASN A 200 7.18 34.25 40.97
CA ASN A 200 8.32 34.78 41.72
C ASN A 200 8.36 36.31 41.83
N ASN A 201 7.34 37.03 41.34
CA ASN A 201 7.26 38.50 41.44
C ASN A 201 6.16 38.98 42.39
N GLY A 202 5.86 38.20 43.43
CA GLY A 202 4.77 38.45 44.38
C GLY A 202 5.16 38.18 45.83
N SER A 203 6.12 38.93 46.36
CA SER A 203 6.16 39.44 47.75
C SER A 203 7.60 39.73 48.17
N ASN A 204 7.97 41.02 48.27
CA ASN A 204 8.76 41.52 49.40
C ASN A 204 8.78 43.06 49.40
N ASN A 205 7.98 43.62 50.30
CA ASN A 205 8.23 44.93 50.85
C ASN A 205 9.16 44.72 52.06
N GLY A 206 10.41 45.16 51.99
CA GLY A 206 11.36 45.05 53.11
C GLY A 206 12.84 45.06 52.71
N THR A 207 13.44 46.23 52.82
CA THR A 207 14.86 46.61 52.85
C THR A 207 15.84 45.55 53.43
N ASN A 208 16.94 45.23 52.75
CA ASN A 208 18.30 45.81 52.95
C ASN A 208 19.40 45.03 52.19
N SER A 209 20.49 45.74 51.91
CA SER A 209 21.73 45.38 51.18
C SER A 209 22.39 44.02 51.49
N SER A 210 22.81 43.28 50.44
CA SER A 210 24.22 42.88 50.23
C SER A 210 24.44 42.03 48.97
N ASN A 211 25.56 42.34 48.29
CA ASN A 211 26.26 41.70 47.18
C ASN A 211 26.15 40.15 47.07
N GLY A 212 25.94 39.62 45.86
CA GLY A 212 25.97 38.16 45.62
C GLY A 212 25.59 37.73 44.19
N ASN A 213 26.60 37.68 43.31
CA ASN A 213 26.75 36.92 42.07
C ASN A 213 25.50 36.27 41.42
N SER A 214 25.13 36.79 40.25
CA SER A 214 24.14 36.24 39.32
C SER A 214 24.58 34.87 38.79
N ASN A 215 24.01 33.78 39.30
CA ASN A 215 24.11 32.48 38.64
C ASN A 215 23.10 32.43 37.50
N ASP A 216 23.62 32.75 36.32
CA ASP A 216 23.05 32.50 35.01
C ASP A 216 22.70 31.00 34.85
N LEU A 217 21.40 30.68 34.83
CA LEU A 217 20.86 29.35 34.54
C LEU A 217 20.60 29.17 33.03
N SER A 218 21.51 29.69 32.20
CA SER A 218 21.57 29.48 30.75
C SER A 218 22.12 28.10 30.33
N GLN A 219 22.03 27.06 31.18
CA GLN A 219 22.58 25.73 30.87
C GLN A 219 21.63 24.59 31.25
N PHE A 220 20.57 24.44 30.46
CA PHE A 220 20.03 23.13 30.11
C PHE A 220 19.54 23.15 28.66
N ASN A 221 20.41 23.65 27.78
CA ASN A 221 20.27 23.45 26.34
C ASN A 221 21.26 22.35 25.94
N VAL A 222 20.89 21.10 26.23
CA VAL A 222 21.57 19.95 25.62
C VAL A 222 21.10 19.93 24.17
N TYR A 223 22.04 19.97 23.22
CA TYR A 223 21.91 19.96 21.75
C TYR A 223 22.10 21.29 21.03
N THR A 224 23.35 21.75 21.02
CA THR A 224 23.88 22.74 20.08
C THR A 224 24.48 22.12 18.81
N ASN A 225 24.31 20.81 18.54
CA ASN A 225 24.79 20.23 17.28
C ASN A 225 24.02 18.98 16.80
N PRO A 226 22.92 19.14 16.04
CA PRO A 226 22.12 18.02 15.52
C PRO A 226 22.85 17.11 14.52
N GLN A 227 23.89 17.60 13.85
CA GLN A 227 24.62 16.87 12.81
C GLN A 227 25.51 15.73 13.36
N GLU A 228 25.90 15.78 14.64
CA GLU A 228 26.72 14.72 15.27
C GLU A 228 25.93 13.44 15.61
N TYR A 229 24.60 13.51 15.72
CA TYR A 229 23.78 12.34 16.01
C TYR A 229 23.28 11.61 14.76
N ALA A 230 23.09 12.32 13.65
CA ALA A 230 22.75 11.72 12.36
C ALA A 230 23.85 10.75 11.88
N ASN A 231 25.12 11.07 12.13
CA ASN A 231 26.26 10.28 11.64
C ASN A 231 26.53 8.98 12.42
N ARG A 232 25.87 8.74 13.55
CA ARG A 232 26.07 7.51 14.35
C ARG A 232 25.38 6.28 13.75
N PHE A 233 24.48 6.48 12.78
CA PHE A 233 23.76 5.39 12.10
C PHE A 233 24.15 5.22 10.62
N VAL A 234 25.12 6.02 10.13
CA VAL A 234 25.56 5.98 8.73
C VAL A 234 26.76 5.03 8.52
N ASN A 235 27.42 4.56 9.59
CA ASN A 235 28.58 3.68 9.48
C ASN A 235 28.39 2.34 10.21
N SER A 236 27.59 1.46 9.60
CA SER A 236 27.66 0.01 9.86
C SER A 236 27.45 -0.78 8.55
N GLY A 237 28.32 -0.56 7.58
CA GLY A 237 28.82 -1.65 6.72
C GLY A 237 30.12 -2.14 7.35
N THR A 238 30.48 -3.41 7.44
CA THR A 238 30.27 -4.51 6.50
C THR A 238 30.64 -5.82 7.23
N SER A 239 29.86 -6.89 7.08
CA SER A 239 30.43 -8.23 6.90
C SER A 239 29.40 -9.16 6.27
N SER A 240 29.70 -9.44 5.01
CA SER A 240 29.27 -10.59 4.23
C SER A 240 29.35 -11.89 5.02
N ASN A 241 28.29 -12.69 4.94
CA ASN A 241 28.49 -14.13 4.75
C ASN A 241 27.48 -14.67 3.73
N THR A 242 28.01 -14.98 2.57
CA THR A 242 27.41 -15.80 1.52
C THR A 242 27.09 -17.19 2.06
N SER A 243 25.86 -17.64 1.88
CA SER A 243 25.55 -19.06 1.72
C SER A 243 24.30 -19.20 0.86
N THR A 244 24.56 -19.57 -0.38
CA THR A 244 23.63 -20.17 -1.33
C THR A 244 22.94 -21.38 -0.71
N VAL A 245 21.61 -21.39 -0.68
CA VAL A 245 20.81 -22.63 -0.70
C VAL A 245 19.63 -22.40 -1.62
N ASP A 246 19.72 -22.95 -2.83
CA ASP A 246 18.56 -23.45 -3.56
C ASP A 246 17.91 -24.55 -2.70
N ASN A 247 16.61 -24.44 -2.40
CA ASN A 247 15.68 -25.51 -2.76
C ASN A 247 14.21 -25.11 -2.62
N THR A 248 13.43 -25.80 -3.43
CA THR A 248 11.98 -25.85 -3.64
C THR A 248 11.09 -26.02 -2.40
N ASN A 249 9.79 -25.72 -2.61
CA ASN A 249 8.59 -26.11 -1.85
C ASN A 249 8.27 -25.38 -0.54
N ILE A 250 7.18 -24.59 -0.57
CA ILE A 250 6.33 -24.39 0.62
C ILE A 250 4.87 -24.50 0.20
N ALA A 251 4.26 -25.59 0.69
CA ALA A 251 2.83 -25.83 0.72
C ALA A 251 2.13 -24.90 1.74
N ASN A 252 0.83 -24.69 1.52
CA ASN A 252 -0.07 -23.97 2.42
C ASN A 252 -0.04 -24.51 3.86
N GLY A 253 0.14 -23.62 4.83
CA GLY A 253 -0.08 -23.83 6.27
C GLY A 253 -0.27 -22.47 6.97
N PRO A 254 -1.09 -22.38 8.03
CA PRO A 254 -1.58 -21.12 8.56
C PRO A 254 -0.46 -20.32 9.24
N VAL A 255 -0.39 -19.02 8.92
CA VAL A 255 0.53 -18.08 9.55
C VAL A 255 0.10 -17.87 11.01
N SER A 256 0.85 -18.44 11.93
CA SER A 256 0.79 -18.14 13.35
C SER A 256 1.23 -16.69 13.58
N VAL A 257 0.29 -15.86 14.02
CA VAL A 257 0.51 -14.47 14.43
C VAL A 257 1.33 -14.48 15.72
N THR A 258 2.61 -14.14 15.62
CA THR A 258 3.43 -13.80 16.78
C THR A 258 3.08 -12.38 17.22
N ASN A 259 2.44 -12.24 18.38
CA ASN A 259 2.13 -10.96 19.01
C ASN A 259 3.44 -10.18 19.28
N ASP A 260 3.61 -9.04 18.61
CA ASP A 260 4.64 -8.04 18.94
C ASP A 260 4.16 -7.29 20.19
N PRO A 261 4.93 -7.23 21.30
CA PRO A 261 4.56 -6.49 22.50
C PRO A 261 4.44 -4.97 22.29
N TYR A 262 4.73 -4.46 21.08
CA TYR A 262 4.52 -3.07 20.67
C TYR A 262 3.38 -2.89 19.65
N ASP A 263 2.58 -3.92 19.39
CA ASP A 263 1.38 -3.82 18.54
C ASP A 263 0.22 -3.16 19.33
N VAL A 264 0.07 -1.85 19.16
CA VAL A 264 -0.94 -1.02 19.86
C VAL A 264 -2.36 -1.20 19.28
N TYR A 265 -2.58 -2.17 18.38
CA TYR A 265 -3.84 -2.31 17.64
C TYR A 265 -4.81 -3.38 18.16
N THR A 266 -4.80 -3.70 19.46
CA THR A 266 -5.89 -4.48 20.06
C THR A 266 -7.01 -3.65 20.69
N ASN A 267 -6.86 -2.33 20.90
CA ASN A 267 -7.98 -1.54 21.45
C ASN A 267 -7.91 -0.02 21.14
N PRO A 268 -8.53 0.47 20.05
CA PRO A 268 -8.52 1.89 19.68
C PRO A 268 -9.26 2.81 20.67
N ASN A 269 -10.02 2.26 21.62
CA ASN A 269 -10.83 3.03 22.57
C ASN A 269 -10.15 3.30 23.92
N GLU A 270 -8.94 2.77 24.17
CA GLU A 270 -8.30 2.88 25.49
C GLU A 270 -7.43 4.13 25.69
N TYR A 271 -6.99 4.80 24.63
CA TYR A 271 -6.07 5.94 24.76
C TYR A 271 -6.73 7.31 24.81
N SER A 272 -8.01 7.42 24.44
CA SER A 272 -8.77 8.67 24.55
C SER A 272 -9.12 9.04 26.01
N ASN A 273 -9.07 8.08 26.94
CA ASN A 273 -9.57 8.25 28.32
C ASN A 273 -8.48 8.28 29.40
N ARG A 274 -7.19 8.27 29.06
CA ARG A 274 -6.11 8.29 30.07
C ARG A 274 -5.66 9.68 30.52
N PHE A 275 -6.29 10.75 30.01
CA PHE A 275 -5.97 12.13 30.36
C PHE A 275 -7.21 13.04 30.47
N ASN A 276 -8.27 12.56 31.12
CA ASN A 276 -9.24 13.42 31.80
C ASN A 276 -8.91 13.49 33.28
#